data_AF-A0A239Q137-F1
#
_entry.id   AF-A0A239Q137-F1
#
_cell.length_a   1.000
_cell.length_b   1.000
_cell.length_c   1.000
_cell.angle_alpha   90.00
_cell.angle_beta   90.00
_cell.angle_gamma   90.00
#
_symmetry.space_group_name_H-M   'P 1'
#
loop_
_entity.id
_entity.type
_entity.pdbx_description
1 polymer ?
#
loop_
_entity_poly.entity_id
_entity_poly.type
_entity_poly.pdbx_seq_one_letter_code
_entity_poly.pdbx_strand_id
1 'polypeptide(L)'
;LLGDIVFPTFSISLNAAICFLVRGCVQRGRVRKIVYAIHKLSESYETEAITPWSAHPGHGQIFEKHSGEFSDHVRTSIAINLAYSAIEEMNLQVNSNREKNVWSCNKTFTWNPDVLKDIESRLCAAGIDPASSVVWVVRGAETEVAIHPIRNHSSSYSDGQTVRDNELSLPDAIQACRYLRNYMTAHAFGSDTPRLGPYEVYNVQQVARFLILSKCGVWNVRTVDLSKMNT
;
A
#
# COMPACT_ATOMS: atom_id res chain seq x y z
N LEU A 1 -20.59 -14.44 -23.09
CA LEU A 1 -21.45 -14.04 -21.95
C LEU A 1 -20.54 -13.30 -20.97
N LEU A 2 -20.37 -12.00 -21.22
CA LEU A 2 -19.57 -11.08 -20.43
C LEU A 2 -20.39 -10.70 -19.19
N GLY A 3 -19.86 -11.01 -18.01
CA GLY A 3 -20.41 -10.55 -16.74
C GLY A 3 -19.73 -9.25 -16.36
N ASP A 4 -20.37 -8.13 -16.68
CA ASP A 4 -20.01 -6.81 -16.16
C ASP A 4 -20.20 -6.80 -14.64
N ILE A 5 -19.09 -6.91 -13.90
CA ILE A 5 -19.07 -6.61 -12.48
C ILE A 5 -18.82 -5.11 -12.34
N VAL A 6 -19.90 -4.33 -12.49
CA VAL A 6 -19.93 -2.93 -12.05
C VAL A 6 -20.27 -2.95 -10.55
N PHE A 7 -19.35 -2.51 -9.70
CA PHE A 7 -19.61 -2.22 -8.29
C PHE A 7 -19.84 -0.71 -8.10
N PRO A 8 -21.09 -0.19 -8.09
CA PRO A 8 -21.33 1.26 -8.01
C PRO A 8 -21.51 1.78 -6.57
N THR A 9 -21.40 0.93 -5.54
CA THR A 9 -21.78 1.30 -4.17
C THR A 9 -20.64 1.81 -3.28
N PHE A 10 -19.36 1.65 -3.68
CA PHE A 10 -18.23 2.07 -2.86
C PHE A 10 -17.89 3.57 -3.01
N SER A 11 -18.15 4.15 -4.19
CA SER A 11 -17.79 5.54 -4.54
C SER A 11 -18.52 6.60 -3.68
N ILE A 12 -19.78 6.37 -3.29
CA ILE A 12 -20.56 7.35 -2.49
C ILE A 12 -20.07 7.42 -1.02
N SER A 13 -19.72 6.27 -0.43
CA SER A 13 -19.22 6.16 0.94
C SER A 13 -17.82 6.76 1.11
N LEU A 14 -16.95 6.49 0.13
CA LEU A 14 -15.58 7.02 0.14
C LEU A 14 -15.56 8.54 0.01
N ASN A 15 -16.40 9.11 -0.85
CA ASN A 15 -16.52 10.57 -1.02
C ASN A 15 -17.00 11.27 0.26
N ALA A 16 -17.93 10.70 1.01
CA ALA A 16 -18.39 11.28 2.28
C ALA A 16 -17.30 11.26 3.37
N ALA A 17 -16.56 10.14 3.49
CA ALA A 17 -15.45 10.02 4.43
C ALA A 17 -14.27 10.94 4.05
N ILE A 18 -13.99 11.08 2.76
CA ILE A 18 -13.04 12.04 2.20
C ILE A 18 -13.46 13.47 2.54
N CYS A 19 -14.73 13.85 2.34
CA CYS A 19 -15.22 15.17 2.72
C CYS A 19 -15.07 15.45 4.23
N PHE A 20 -15.26 14.43 5.09
CA PHE A 20 -15.08 14.56 6.54
C PHE A 20 -13.61 14.74 6.92
N LEU A 21 -12.70 13.95 6.33
CA LEU A 21 -11.26 14.05 6.52
C LEU A 21 -10.70 15.38 5.99
N VAL A 22 -11.15 15.79 4.81
CA VAL A 22 -10.80 17.08 4.20
C VAL A 22 -11.28 18.22 5.10
N ARG A 23 -12.52 18.19 5.62
CA ARG A 23 -13.01 19.21 6.58
C ARG A 23 -12.15 19.27 7.85
N GLY A 24 -11.83 18.12 8.45
CA GLY A 24 -10.99 18.06 9.65
C GLY A 24 -9.56 18.55 9.43
N CYS A 25 -8.98 18.25 8.27
CA CYS A 25 -7.60 18.65 7.94
C CYS A 25 -7.53 20.11 7.40
N VAL A 26 -8.60 20.65 6.79
CA VAL A 26 -8.77 22.09 6.45
C VAL A 26 -8.79 22.97 7.70
N GLN A 27 -9.50 22.57 8.76
CA GLN A 27 -9.59 23.34 10.02
C GLN A 27 -8.25 23.48 10.77
N ARG A 28 -7.24 22.65 10.44
CA ARG A 28 -5.92 22.63 11.10
C ARG A 28 -4.79 23.28 10.29
N GLY A 29 -5.08 23.96 9.17
CA GLY A 29 -4.11 24.79 8.45
C GLY A 29 -2.98 24.06 7.70
N ARG A 30 -3.02 22.72 7.59
CA ARG A 30 -2.03 21.90 6.86
C ARG A 30 -2.65 21.24 5.63
N VAL A 31 -3.05 22.01 4.63
CA VAL A 31 -4.24 21.58 3.85
C VAL A 31 -3.95 21.07 2.43
N ARG A 32 -3.06 21.71 1.64
CA ARG A 32 -3.02 21.40 0.19
C ARG A 32 -2.47 20.01 -0.14
N LYS A 33 -1.30 19.67 0.39
CA LYS A 33 -0.64 18.38 0.11
C LYS A 33 -1.48 17.18 0.57
N ILE A 34 -2.09 17.27 1.76
CA ILE A 34 -2.92 16.17 2.26
C ILE A 34 -4.22 16.02 1.44
N VAL A 35 -4.84 17.13 1.01
CA VAL A 35 -6.01 17.10 0.13
C VAL A 35 -5.66 16.45 -1.20
N TYR A 36 -4.54 16.83 -1.82
CA TYR A 36 -4.09 16.17 -3.05
C TYR A 36 -3.77 14.69 -2.83
N ALA A 37 -3.15 14.31 -1.70
CA ALA A 37 -2.90 12.91 -1.38
C ALA A 37 -4.21 12.11 -1.26
N ILE A 38 -5.23 12.68 -0.62
CA ILE A 38 -6.55 12.06 -0.49
C ILE A 38 -7.21 11.88 -1.86
N HIS A 39 -7.19 12.91 -2.72
CA HIS A 39 -7.76 12.81 -4.06
C HIS A 39 -7.01 11.78 -4.92
N LYS A 40 -5.67 11.79 -4.93
CA LYS A 40 -4.87 10.78 -5.63
C LYS A 40 -5.22 9.35 -5.20
N LEU A 41 -5.40 9.14 -3.90
CA LEU A 41 -5.83 7.84 -3.39
C LEU A 41 -7.27 7.49 -3.78
N SER A 42 -8.18 8.47 -3.82
CA SER A 42 -9.56 8.29 -4.30
C SER A 42 -9.60 7.83 -5.75
N GLU A 43 -8.88 8.54 -6.64
CA GLU A 43 -8.78 8.19 -8.06
C GLU A 43 -8.17 6.80 -8.26
N SER A 44 -7.19 6.43 -7.42
CA SER A 44 -6.66 5.07 -7.40
C SER A 44 -7.75 4.03 -7.10
N TYR A 45 -8.58 4.27 -6.08
CA TYR A 45 -9.68 3.36 -5.73
C TYR A 45 -10.75 3.29 -6.83
N GLU A 46 -11.02 4.39 -7.53
CA GLU A 46 -11.95 4.41 -8.66
C GLU A 46 -11.40 3.68 -9.88
N THR A 47 -10.07 3.71 -10.06
CA THR A 47 -9.38 3.00 -11.13
C THR A 47 -9.44 1.48 -10.91
N GLU A 48 -9.02 1.01 -9.74
CA GLU A 48 -9.06 -0.40 -9.38
C GLU A 48 -9.07 -0.56 -7.87
N ALA A 49 -9.97 -1.39 -7.33
CA ALA A 49 -10.02 -1.66 -5.90
C ALA A 49 -10.58 -3.05 -5.63
N ILE A 50 -10.05 -3.71 -4.61
CA ILE A 50 -10.71 -4.83 -3.95
C ILE A 50 -11.20 -4.42 -2.56
N THR A 51 -12.34 -4.94 -2.16
CA THR A 51 -12.87 -4.62 -0.83
C THR A 51 -12.04 -5.31 0.25
N PRO A 52 -11.93 -4.73 1.47
CA PRO A 52 -11.29 -5.41 2.60
C PRO A 52 -11.89 -6.78 2.91
N TRP A 53 -13.19 -6.97 2.65
CA TRP A 53 -13.87 -8.26 2.79
C TRP A 53 -13.36 -9.28 1.77
N SER A 54 -13.22 -8.86 0.51
CA SER A 54 -12.60 -9.65 -0.55
C SER A 54 -11.14 -10.00 -0.24
N ALA A 55 -10.44 -9.13 0.48
CA ALA A 55 -9.10 -9.37 1.00
C ALA A 55 -9.07 -10.07 2.37
N HIS A 56 -10.21 -10.55 2.92
CA HIS A 56 -10.21 -11.24 4.21
C HIS A 56 -9.59 -12.64 4.09
N PRO A 57 -8.68 -13.05 4.98
CA PRO A 57 -7.96 -14.32 4.84
C PRO A 57 -8.86 -15.57 4.96
N GLY A 58 -9.89 -15.52 5.80
CA GLY A 58 -10.82 -16.66 6.01
C GLY A 58 -12.10 -16.63 5.17
N HIS A 59 -12.37 -15.54 4.46
CA HIS A 59 -13.67 -15.32 3.78
C HIS A 59 -13.55 -14.74 2.37
N GLY A 60 -12.36 -14.25 2.01
CA GLY A 60 -12.08 -13.69 0.69
C GLY A 60 -11.84 -14.79 -0.33
N GLN A 61 -12.36 -14.59 -1.55
CA GLN A 61 -11.98 -15.40 -2.69
C GLN A 61 -10.51 -15.12 -3.02
N ILE A 62 -9.72 -16.15 -3.30
CA ILE A 62 -8.38 -15.96 -3.86
C ILE A 62 -8.59 -15.51 -5.30
N PHE A 63 -8.25 -14.25 -5.58
CA PHE A 63 -8.38 -13.72 -6.93
C PHE A 63 -7.30 -14.32 -7.83
N GLU A 64 -7.69 -14.67 -9.05
CA GLU A 64 -6.72 -14.89 -10.11
C GLU A 64 -5.99 -13.57 -10.35
N LYS A 65 -4.67 -13.58 -10.14
CA LYS A 65 -3.82 -12.38 -10.28
C LYS A 65 -3.43 -12.11 -11.71
N HIS A 66 -3.38 -13.15 -12.54
CA HIS A 66 -2.90 -13.06 -13.92
C HIS A 66 -4.05 -12.77 -14.87
N SER A 67 -4.19 -11.51 -15.27
CA SER A 67 -5.02 -11.18 -16.43
C SER A 67 -4.22 -11.30 -17.72
N GLY A 68 -4.80 -11.92 -18.74
CA GLY A 68 -4.27 -11.88 -20.11
C GLY A 68 -4.59 -10.57 -20.84
N GLU A 69 -5.46 -9.74 -20.26
CA GLU A 69 -5.96 -8.52 -20.90
C GLU A 69 -5.02 -7.34 -20.64
N PHE A 70 -4.51 -6.73 -21.72
CA PHE A 70 -3.62 -5.57 -21.62
C PHE A 70 -4.27 -4.36 -20.92
N SER A 71 -5.59 -4.21 -21.03
CA SER A 71 -6.31 -3.13 -20.34
C SER A 71 -6.22 -3.24 -18.83
N ASP A 72 -6.14 -4.46 -18.30
CA ASP A 72 -6.04 -4.69 -16.86
C ASP A 72 -4.65 -4.29 -16.39
N HIS A 73 -3.60 -4.67 -17.13
CA HIS A 73 -2.22 -4.27 -16.82
C HIS A 73 -2.05 -2.75 -16.74
N VAL A 74 -2.66 -2.02 -17.68
CA VAL A 74 -2.65 -0.55 -17.69
C VAL A 74 -3.40 0.01 -16.48
N ARG A 75 -4.58 -0.53 -16.18
CA ARG A 75 -5.42 -0.08 -15.06
C ARG A 75 -4.73 -0.29 -13.71
N THR A 76 -4.18 -1.48 -13.49
CA THR A 76 -3.42 -1.85 -12.29
C THR A 76 -2.19 -0.95 -12.12
N SER A 77 -1.48 -0.68 -13.22
CA SER A 77 -0.34 0.25 -13.26
C SER A 77 -0.73 1.68 -12.87
N ILE A 78 -1.84 2.20 -13.41
CA ILE A 78 -2.36 3.53 -13.08
C ILE A 78 -2.76 3.61 -11.61
N ALA A 79 -3.48 2.61 -11.10
CA ALA A 79 -3.91 2.57 -9.70
C ALA A 79 -2.72 2.57 -8.72
N ILE A 80 -1.70 1.72 -8.97
CA ILE A 80 -0.47 1.68 -8.17
C ILE A 80 0.26 3.04 -8.21
N ASN A 81 0.39 3.64 -9.39
CA ASN A 81 1.03 4.95 -9.54
C ASN A 81 0.29 6.03 -8.75
N LEU A 82 -1.03 6.11 -8.87
CA LEU A 82 -1.86 7.08 -8.16
C LEU A 82 -1.76 6.91 -6.64
N ALA A 83 -1.88 5.69 -6.14
CA ALA A 83 -1.75 5.40 -4.71
C ALA A 83 -0.35 5.74 -4.18
N TYR A 84 0.71 5.39 -4.91
CA TYR A 84 2.08 5.74 -4.51
C TYR A 84 2.32 7.26 -4.55
N SER A 85 1.80 7.95 -5.57
CA SER A 85 1.91 9.41 -5.66
C SER A 85 1.19 10.15 -4.53
N ALA A 86 0.22 9.53 -3.84
CA ALA A 86 -0.34 10.06 -2.60
C ALA A 86 0.69 10.05 -1.45
N ILE A 87 1.51 9.00 -1.36
CA ILE A 87 2.60 8.88 -0.39
C ILE A 87 3.68 9.96 -0.66
N GLU A 88 4.01 10.16 -1.93
CA GLU A 88 4.97 11.19 -2.37
C GLU A 88 4.47 12.61 -2.05
N GLU A 89 3.19 12.88 -2.25
CA GLU A 89 2.58 14.18 -1.95
C GLU A 89 2.74 14.55 -0.46
N MET A 90 2.68 13.55 0.42
CA MET A 90 2.90 13.72 1.86
C MET A 90 4.37 13.83 2.26
N ASN A 91 5.30 13.69 1.30
CA ASN A 91 6.74 13.57 1.49
C ASN A 91 7.14 12.40 2.41
N LEU A 92 6.48 11.26 2.27
CA LEU A 92 6.71 10.04 3.07
C LEU A 92 7.30 8.88 2.25
N GLN A 93 7.72 9.13 1.01
CA GLN A 93 8.41 8.16 0.16
C GLN A 93 9.85 7.89 0.63
N VAL A 94 10.40 6.72 0.32
CA VAL A 94 11.84 6.44 0.57
C VAL A 94 12.69 7.20 -0.43
N ASN A 95 13.54 8.09 0.08
CA ASN A 95 14.46 8.87 -0.74
C ASN A 95 15.77 8.09 -0.91
N SER A 96 16.07 7.67 -2.13
CA SER A 96 17.35 7.08 -2.48
C SER A 96 17.81 7.64 -3.82
N ASN A 97 19.10 7.88 -3.98
CA ASN A 97 19.70 8.31 -5.25
C ASN A 97 20.84 7.33 -5.63
N ARG A 98 21.51 7.57 -6.76
CA ARG A 98 22.60 6.70 -7.23
C ARG A 98 23.78 6.59 -6.25
N GLU A 99 23.97 7.58 -5.38
CA GLU A 99 25.04 7.64 -4.38
C GLU A 99 24.59 7.08 -3.02
N LYS A 100 23.29 7.14 -2.72
CA LYS A 100 22.64 6.66 -1.50
C LYS A 100 21.67 5.55 -1.87
N ASN A 101 22.22 4.34 -2.00
CA ASN A 101 21.42 3.13 -2.19
C ASN A 101 20.56 2.87 -0.95
N VAL A 102 19.36 2.33 -1.18
CA VAL A 102 18.41 1.91 -0.14
C VAL A 102 19.03 0.85 0.77
N TRP A 103 19.72 -0.12 0.15
CA TRP A 103 20.34 -1.24 0.83
C TRP A 103 21.84 -1.02 0.94
N SER A 104 22.38 -1.25 2.14
CA SER A 104 23.82 -1.35 2.37
C SER A 104 24.37 -2.66 1.80
N CYS A 105 23.56 -3.72 1.79
CA CYS A 105 23.87 -5.00 1.16
C CYS A 105 22.64 -5.54 0.42
N ASN A 106 22.76 -5.70 -0.91
CA ASN A 106 21.68 -6.22 -1.75
C ASN A 106 21.41 -7.73 -1.55
N LYS A 107 22.35 -8.49 -0.97
CA LYS A 107 22.14 -9.93 -0.71
C LYS A 107 21.28 -10.17 0.53
N THR A 108 21.49 -9.36 1.57
CA THR A 108 20.79 -9.49 2.86
C THR A 108 19.64 -8.50 3.01
N PHE A 109 19.48 -7.58 2.04
CA PHE A 109 18.54 -6.46 2.10
C PHE A 109 18.60 -5.72 3.44
N THR A 110 19.82 -5.47 3.90
CA THR A 110 20.08 -4.67 5.08
C THR A 110 19.95 -3.21 4.71
N TRP A 111 19.14 -2.46 5.46
CA TRP A 111 18.95 -1.03 5.23
C TRP A 111 20.29 -0.28 5.25
N ASN A 112 20.40 0.73 4.40
CA ASN A 112 21.36 1.80 4.61
C ASN A 112 20.90 2.64 5.80
N PRO A 113 21.72 2.76 6.88
CA PRO A 113 21.31 3.45 8.10
C PRO A 113 20.91 4.91 7.87
N ASP A 114 21.54 5.60 6.92
CA ASP A 114 21.22 7.01 6.62
C ASP A 114 19.83 7.15 5.99
N VAL A 115 19.50 6.21 5.10
CA VAL A 115 18.20 6.19 4.41
C VAL A 115 17.09 5.79 5.38
N LEU A 116 17.34 4.78 6.22
CA LEU A 116 16.38 4.35 7.24
C LEU A 116 16.11 5.48 8.23
N LYS A 117 17.16 6.12 8.76
CA LYS A 117 17.01 7.23 9.69
C LYS A 117 16.25 8.42 9.09
N ASP A 118 16.45 8.72 7.81
CA ASP A 118 15.71 9.77 7.10
C ASP A 118 14.21 9.47 7.05
N ILE A 119 13.81 8.27 6.64
CA ILE A 119 12.39 7.92 6.57
C ILE A 119 11.75 7.85 7.95
N GLU A 120 12.42 7.26 8.93
CA GLU A 120 11.95 7.21 10.32
C GLU A 120 11.74 8.60 10.91
N SER A 121 12.69 9.52 10.67
CA SER A 121 12.58 10.90 11.13
C SER A 121 11.38 11.62 10.50
N ARG A 122 11.11 11.39 9.21
CA ARG A 122 9.96 11.98 8.51
C ARG A 122 8.62 11.39 8.97
N LEU A 123 8.58 10.09 9.27
CA LEU A 123 7.40 9.43 9.87
C LEU A 123 7.12 10.00 11.26
N CYS A 124 8.14 10.08 12.13
CA CYS A 124 8.03 10.69 13.46
C CYS A 124 7.55 12.15 13.37
N ALA A 125 8.13 12.95 12.48
CA ALA A 125 7.71 14.34 12.26
C ALA A 125 6.26 14.47 11.75
N ALA A 126 5.74 13.43 11.09
CA ALA A 126 4.34 13.34 10.68
C ALA A 126 3.42 12.80 11.78
N GLY A 127 3.94 12.46 12.97
CA GLY A 127 3.19 11.87 14.07
C GLY A 127 2.89 10.38 13.89
N ILE A 128 3.67 9.69 13.06
CA ILE A 128 3.51 8.27 12.75
C ILE A 128 4.66 7.50 13.38
N ASP A 129 4.35 6.47 14.17
CA ASP A 129 5.37 5.60 14.76
C ASP A 129 6.05 4.75 13.67
N PRO A 130 7.37 4.89 13.44
CA PRO A 130 8.08 4.10 12.43
C PRO A 130 8.19 2.61 12.76
N ALA A 131 8.05 2.23 14.04
CA ALA A 131 8.03 0.81 14.46
C ALA A 131 6.69 0.13 14.12
N SER A 132 5.70 0.90 13.65
CA SER A 132 4.47 0.41 13.10
C SER A 132 4.71 -0.62 11.99
N SER A 133 3.91 -1.67 12.01
CA SER A 133 3.79 -2.64 10.93
C SER A 133 2.46 -2.53 10.19
N VAL A 134 2.43 -3.09 8.97
CA VAL A 134 1.24 -3.32 8.15
C VAL A 134 1.24 -4.75 7.62
N VAL A 135 0.03 -5.30 7.41
CA VAL A 135 -0.12 -6.62 6.78
C VAL A 135 -0.03 -6.46 5.28
N TRP A 136 1.01 -7.04 4.69
CA TRP A 136 1.23 -7.10 3.27
C TRP A 136 0.63 -8.40 2.71
N VAL A 137 -0.42 -8.27 1.91
CA VAL A 137 -1.18 -9.40 1.39
C VAL A 137 -0.43 -10.08 0.26
N VAL A 138 -0.18 -11.38 0.38
CA VAL A 138 0.46 -12.21 -0.65
C VAL A 138 -0.34 -13.50 -0.76
N ARG A 139 -1.12 -13.63 -1.83
CA ARG A 139 -2.00 -14.78 -2.06
C ARG A 139 -1.90 -15.24 -3.50
N GLY A 140 -2.19 -16.51 -3.76
CA GLY A 140 -1.99 -17.12 -5.08
C GLY A 140 -0.69 -17.94 -5.18
N ALA A 141 -0.35 -18.36 -6.39
CA ALA A 141 0.69 -19.34 -6.66
C ALA A 141 2.12 -18.82 -6.39
N GLU A 142 3.10 -19.71 -6.21
CA GLU A 142 4.48 -19.30 -5.87
C GLU A 142 5.16 -18.42 -6.95
N THR A 143 4.59 -18.38 -8.15
CA THR A 143 5.00 -17.53 -9.29
C THR A 143 4.68 -16.05 -9.14
N GLU A 144 4.05 -15.63 -8.04
CA GLU A 144 3.73 -14.23 -7.77
C GLU A 144 4.98 -13.34 -7.61
N VAL A 145 4.78 -12.02 -7.77
CA VAL A 145 5.83 -11.01 -7.57
C VAL A 145 6.40 -11.10 -6.16
N ALA A 146 7.63 -11.60 -6.04
CA ALA A 146 8.37 -11.56 -4.80
C ALA A 146 8.77 -10.11 -4.50
N ILE A 147 8.26 -9.57 -3.41
CA ILE A 147 8.64 -8.25 -2.93
C ILE A 147 9.77 -8.41 -1.94
N HIS A 148 10.93 -7.88 -2.32
CA HIS A 148 12.09 -7.84 -1.46
C HIS A 148 12.11 -6.55 -0.62
N PRO A 149 12.52 -6.62 0.66
CA PRO A 149 12.97 -7.80 1.38
C PRO A 149 11.83 -8.73 1.80
N ILE A 150 12.02 -10.04 1.64
CA ILE A 150 11.21 -11.02 2.37
C ILE A 150 11.73 -10.99 3.81
N ARG A 151 10.95 -10.40 4.72
CA ARG A 151 11.19 -10.47 6.16
C ARG A 151 10.51 -11.73 6.69
N ASN A 152 11.16 -12.50 7.57
CA ASN A 152 10.64 -13.76 8.12
C ASN A 152 9.52 -13.54 9.17
N HIS A 153 8.61 -12.61 8.91
CA HIS A 153 7.47 -12.32 9.78
C HIS A 153 6.19 -12.62 9.01
N SER A 154 5.79 -13.90 9.04
CA SER A 154 4.46 -14.29 8.58
C SER A 154 3.41 -13.61 9.44
N SER A 155 2.36 -13.08 8.81
CA SER A 155 1.20 -12.58 9.56
C SER A 155 0.48 -13.73 10.26
N SER A 156 -0.33 -13.42 11.26
CA SER A 156 -1.16 -14.41 11.98
C SER A 156 -2.17 -15.15 11.09
N TYR A 157 -2.36 -14.68 9.86
CA TYR A 157 -3.29 -15.25 8.88
C TYR A 157 -2.58 -16.08 7.80
N SER A 158 -1.26 -16.13 7.83
CA SER A 158 -0.47 -16.89 6.85
C SER A 158 -0.56 -18.39 7.13
N ASP A 159 -0.95 -19.16 6.12
CA ASP A 159 -0.86 -20.63 6.12
C ASP A 159 0.45 -21.12 5.46
N GLY A 160 1.25 -20.21 4.90
CA GLY A 160 2.52 -20.50 4.24
C GLY A 160 2.39 -21.19 2.88
N GLN A 161 1.17 -21.47 2.42
CA GLN A 161 0.89 -22.16 1.16
C GLN A 161 0.09 -21.27 0.21
N THR A 162 -1.14 -20.96 0.58
CA THR A 162 -2.10 -20.23 -0.26
C THR A 162 -2.27 -18.78 0.19
N VAL A 163 -2.23 -18.58 1.51
CA VAL A 163 -2.17 -17.28 2.17
C VAL A 163 -0.77 -17.12 2.73
N ARG A 164 0.04 -16.29 2.08
CA ARG A 164 1.44 -16.02 2.44
C ARG A 164 1.61 -14.57 2.93
N ASP A 165 0.55 -14.01 3.49
CA ASP A 165 0.50 -12.64 3.99
C ASP A 165 1.63 -12.40 5.00
N ASN A 166 2.39 -11.32 4.81
CA ASN A 166 3.55 -10.96 5.62
C ASN A 166 3.26 -9.73 6.47
N GLU A 167 3.96 -9.59 7.58
CA GLU A 167 3.99 -8.35 8.35
C GLU A 167 5.25 -7.55 7.98
N LEU A 168 5.05 -6.38 7.39
CA LEU A 168 6.14 -5.49 7.01
C LEU A 168 6.21 -4.31 7.97
N SER A 169 7.44 -3.94 8.34
CA SER A 169 7.68 -2.63 8.95
C SER A 169 7.22 -1.52 8.00
N LEU A 170 6.79 -0.39 8.53
CA LEU A 170 6.30 0.72 7.71
C LEU A 170 7.36 1.21 6.69
N PRO A 171 8.66 1.33 7.04
CA PRO A 171 9.71 1.62 6.05
C PRO A 171 9.81 0.56 4.94
N ASP A 172 9.77 -0.74 5.28
CA ASP A 172 9.81 -1.82 4.30
C ASP A 172 8.58 -1.78 3.38
N ALA A 173 7.39 -1.54 3.92
CA ALA A 173 6.15 -1.45 3.16
C ALA A 173 6.15 -0.25 2.18
N ILE A 174 6.65 0.92 2.60
CA ILE A 174 6.80 2.09 1.72
C ILE A 174 7.82 1.79 0.60
N GLN A 175 8.91 1.10 0.92
CA GLN A 175 9.90 0.69 -0.07
C GLN A 175 9.34 -0.35 -1.04
N ALA A 176 8.51 -1.28 -0.58
CA ALA A 176 7.77 -2.22 -1.41
C ALA A 176 6.85 -1.49 -2.41
N CYS A 177 6.09 -0.49 -1.93
CA CYS A 177 5.26 0.35 -2.81
C CYS A 177 6.11 1.07 -3.87
N ARG A 178 7.28 1.58 -3.47
CA ARG A 178 8.23 2.23 -4.38
C ARG A 178 8.77 1.26 -5.43
N TYR A 179 9.06 0.03 -5.03
CA TYR A 179 9.54 -1.02 -5.94
C TYR A 179 8.47 -1.36 -6.97
N LEU A 180 7.22 -1.61 -6.55
CA LEU A 180 6.09 -1.84 -7.45
C LEU A 180 5.95 -0.70 -8.45
N ARG A 181 5.97 0.56 -7.96
CA ARG A 181 5.89 1.73 -8.83
C ARG A 181 7.02 1.79 -9.86
N ASN A 182 8.27 1.71 -9.42
CA ASN A 182 9.42 1.93 -10.31
C ASN A 182 9.72 0.76 -11.24
N TYR A 183 9.60 -0.47 -10.74
CA TYR A 183 10.02 -1.64 -11.50
C TYR A 183 8.89 -2.18 -12.38
N MET A 184 7.65 -2.14 -11.89
CA MET A 184 6.53 -2.78 -12.58
C MET A 184 5.66 -1.81 -13.39
N THR A 185 5.65 -0.52 -13.04
CA THR A 185 4.70 0.46 -13.63
C THR A 185 5.35 1.64 -14.37
N ALA A 186 6.65 1.89 -14.20
CA ALA A 186 7.33 3.05 -14.77
C ALA A 186 8.10 2.77 -16.08
N HIS A 187 8.30 1.50 -16.44
CA HIS A 187 8.95 1.08 -17.68
C HIS A 187 7.94 0.44 -18.65
N ALA A 188 8.34 0.24 -19.91
CA ALA A 188 7.52 -0.49 -20.87
C ALA A 188 7.11 -1.85 -20.28
N PHE A 189 5.84 -2.20 -20.43
CA PHE A 189 5.32 -3.48 -19.95
C PHE A 189 6.14 -4.64 -20.52
N GLY A 190 6.54 -5.54 -19.64
CA GLY A 190 7.45 -6.64 -19.93
C GLY A 190 6.83 -7.99 -19.55
N SER A 191 7.66 -9.03 -19.54
CA SER A 191 7.24 -10.41 -19.22
C SER A 191 6.70 -10.57 -17.80
N ASP A 192 7.05 -9.68 -16.87
CA ASP A 192 6.57 -9.71 -15.48
C ASP A 192 5.25 -8.95 -15.27
N THR A 193 4.81 -8.14 -16.24
CA THR A 193 3.58 -7.34 -16.13
C THR A 193 2.33 -8.16 -15.83
N PRO A 194 2.12 -9.36 -16.44
CA PRO A 194 0.97 -10.20 -16.10
C PRO A 194 0.94 -10.69 -14.65
N ARG A 195 2.02 -10.50 -13.87
CA ARG A 195 2.06 -10.82 -12.43
C ARG A 195 1.53 -9.71 -11.54
N LEU A 196 1.25 -8.52 -12.10
CA LEU A 196 0.53 -7.48 -11.36
C LEU A 196 -0.94 -7.86 -11.27
N GLY A 197 -1.48 -7.81 -10.06
CA GLY A 197 -2.89 -8.06 -9.83
C GLY A 197 -3.49 -7.18 -8.75
N PRO A 198 -4.73 -7.51 -8.35
CA PRO A 198 -5.50 -6.68 -7.43
C PRO A 198 -4.89 -6.58 -6.03
N TYR A 199 -4.07 -7.55 -5.62
CA TYR A 199 -3.42 -7.53 -4.31
C TYR A 199 -2.27 -6.53 -4.25
N GLU A 200 -1.50 -6.36 -5.33
CA GLU A 200 -0.45 -5.34 -5.41
C GLU A 200 -1.05 -3.94 -5.31
N VAL A 201 -2.17 -3.70 -6.00
CA VAL A 201 -2.96 -2.45 -5.89
C VAL A 201 -3.44 -2.25 -4.45
N TYR A 202 -4.09 -3.26 -3.87
CA TYR A 202 -4.63 -3.19 -2.51
C TYR A 202 -3.55 -2.87 -1.48
N ASN A 203 -2.38 -3.50 -1.57
CA ASN A 203 -1.29 -3.28 -0.63
C ASN A 203 -0.80 -1.82 -0.66
N VAL A 204 -0.59 -1.25 -1.86
CA VAL A 204 -0.16 0.14 -2.00
C VAL A 204 -1.24 1.11 -1.50
N GLN A 205 -2.51 0.84 -1.85
CA GLN A 205 -3.65 1.63 -1.37
C GLN A 205 -3.80 1.58 0.15
N GLN A 206 -3.62 0.41 0.76
CA GLN A 206 -3.71 0.22 2.21
C GLN A 206 -2.61 0.99 2.93
N VAL A 207 -1.36 0.94 2.44
CA VAL A 207 -0.25 1.72 2.99
C VAL A 207 -0.53 3.22 2.87
N ALA A 208 -0.95 3.71 1.70
CA ALA A 208 -1.29 5.11 1.49
C ALA A 208 -2.44 5.55 2.42
N ARG A 209 -3.49 4.73 2.54
CA ARG A 209 -4.62 4.96 3.44
C ARG A 209 -4.17 5.05 4.89
N PHE A 210 -3.36 4.10 5.35
CA PHE A 210 -2.80 4.11 6.71
C PHE A 210 -2.05 5.43 6.98
N LEU A 211 -1.12 5.81 6.10
CA LEU A 211 -0.34 7.03 6.26
C LEU A 211 -1.21 8.30 6.28
N ILE A 212 -2.21 8.41 5.40
CA ILE A 212 -3.13 9.55 5.37
C ILE A 212 -3.93 9.63 6.67
N LEU A 213 -4.52 8.51 7.11
CA LEU A 213 -5.38 8.50 8.29
C LEU A 213 -4.58 8.75 9.57
N SER A 214 -3.37 8.20 9.69
CA SER A 214 -2.46 8.48 10.80
C SER A 214 -2.03 9.95 10.80
N LYS A 215 -1.69 10.53 9.64
CA LYS A 215 -1.29 11.94 9.53
C LYS A 215 -2.42 12.92 9.84
N CYS A 216 -3.67 12.56 9.53
CA CYS A 216 -4.85 13.33 9.93
C CYS A 216 -5.28 13.06 11.40
N GLY A 217 -4.63 12.13 12.10
CA GLY A 217 -4.89 11.79 13.51
C GLY A 217 -6.20 11.03 13.72
N VAL A 218 -6.69 10.34 12.69
CA VAL A 218 -7.93 9.55 12.71
C VAL A 218 -7.63 8.07 12.92
N TRP A 219 -6.40 7.63 12.63
CA TRP A 219 -5.93 6.26 12.84
C TRP A 219 -5.04 6.16 14.08
N ASN A 220 -5.66 6.24 15.25
CA ASN A 220 -4.95 6.20 16.54
C ASN A 220 -5.20 4.90 17.34
N VAL A 221 -5.92 3.94 16.75
CA VAL A 221 -6.30 2.71 17.43
C VAL A 221 -6.18 1.54 16.45
N ARG A 222 -5.22 0.65 16.68
CA ARG A 222 -5.15 -0.64 15.95
C ARG A 222 -6.08 -1.64 16.63
N THR A 223 -6.61 -2.59 15.88
CA THR A 223 -7.36 -3.73 16.45
C THR A 223 -6.53 -4.49 17.48
N VAL A 224 -5.21 -4.57 17.27
CA VAL A 224 -4.27 -5.18 18.21
C VAL A 224 -4.15 -4.36 19.50
N ASP A 225 -4.22 -3.03 19.43
CA ASP A 225 -4.19 -2.16 20.61
C ASP A 225 -5.47 -2.32 21.43
N LEU A 226 -6.62 -2.50 20.77
CA LEU A 226 -7.89 -2.81 21.43
C LEU A 226 -7.87 -4.18 22.14
N SER A 227 -7.22 -5.19 21.55
CA SER A 227 -7.07 -6.49 22.21
C SER A 227 -6.22 -6.42 23.48
N LYS A 228 -5.24 -5.52 23.53
CA LYS A 228 -4.39 -5.29 24.72
C LYS A 228 -5.06 -4.45 25.80
N MET A 229 -6.04 -3.62 25.45
CA MET A 229 -6.83 -2.84 26.41
C MET A 229 -7.88 -3.67 27.16
N ASN A 230 -8.22 -4.85 26.65
CA ASN A 230 -9.21 -5.77 27.24
C ASN A 230 -8.59 -6.92 28.06
N THR A 231 -7.29 -6.83 28.36
CA THR A 231 -6.53 -7.70 29.28
C THR A 231 -5.92 -6.87 30.39
#